data_AF-A0A350Z0B9-F1
#
_entry.id   AF-A0A350Z0B9-F1
#
_cell.length_a   1.000
_cell.length_b   1.000
_cell.length_c   1.000
_cell.angle_alpha   90.00
_cell.angle_beta   90.00
_cell.angle_gamma   90.00
#
_symmetry.space_group_name_H-M   'P 1'
#
loop_
_entity.id
_entity.type
_entity.pdbx_description
1 polymer ?
#
loop_
_entity_poly.entity_id
_entity_poly.type
_entity_poly.pdbx_seq_one_letter_code
_entity_poly.pdbx_strand_id
1 'polypeptide(L)'
;MMKHSFKHISIVVLLVLFSGVIKAEVRLPRIFSSNMVLQQGKEIPVWGWAAPGERVTVTLDKKSVSTRTARNGKWMVKLPVFAYGGPYNMTVTGKNKITFDNVMVGEVWIASGQSNMEWQLAQSNNAEEEISAANYPEIRLFQVPRAVAQLPQEDISSGEWVTCSPETVPGFSAIAYFFGRHLHQDLKVPIGLIQSAWGGTVAETWISGETIQQDPDFKAPMNNLLAMDLDAYEKEQMEKIKSLLGGKIPETDQGIVNGEPVWSAIDLQDGNWKSLMVPRYWEEQGYANIDGIGWYRKEVLLTEEQTKSNVTLHLGKVDDSDITWINGIEVGKTEGLYDKDRIYTIDSKILRPGKNMIVVRVNDTGGNGGIWGDPEDQFLAIGGEKVDISGDWKFRIAKATLSSVNIGPNSYPTLLYNAMINPLVPYAFQGVIWYQGESNAGRAKQYQRIFPALINDWRPHWNQGEFPFLWV
;
A
#
# COMPACT_ATOMS: atom_id res chain seq x y z
N MET A 1 -46.80 -47.91 -48.51
CA MET A 1 -45.59 -47.12 -48.19
C MET A 1 -46.02 -45.72 -47.80
N MET A 2 -45.85 -45.38 -46.52
CA MET A 2 -46.36 -44.18 -45.86
C MET A 2 -45.70 -42.89 -46.37
N LYS A 3 -46.53 -41.90 -46.72
CA LYS A 3 -46.13 -40.50 -46.90
C LYS A 3 -46.33 -39.80 -45.55
N HIS A 4 -45.26 -39.33 -44.91
CA HIS A 4 -45.36 -38.51 -43.70
C HIS A 4 -45.29 -37.01 -44.03
N SER A 5 -46.29 -36.32 -43.47
CA SER A 5 -46.59 -34.91 -43.57
C SER A 5 -45.73 -34.05 -42.64
N PHE A 6 -45.49 -32.82 -43.08
CA PHE A 6 -44.94 -31.67 -42.37
C PHE A 6 -45.42 -31.48 -40.93
N LYS A 7 -44.52 -30.96 -40.07
CA LYS A 7 -44.74 -29.83 -39.14
C LYS A 7 -43.39 -29.39 -38.56
N HIS A 8 -42.84 -28.28 -39.03
CA HIS A 8 -41.79 -27.55 -38.32
C HIS A 8 -42.46 -26.39 -37.60
N ILE A 9 -42.50 -26.45 -36.27
CA ILE A 9 -42.99 -25.37 -35.41
C ILE A 9 -41.80 -24.42 -35.21
N SER A 10 -41.85 -23.26 -35.84
CA SER A 10 -40.91 -22.17 -35.57
C SER A 10 -41.28 -21.52 -34.25
N ILE A 11 -40.49 -21.75 -33.20
CA ILE A 11 -40.56 -21.02 -31.94
C ILE A 11 -39.81 -19.69 -32.16
N VAL A 12 -40.56 -18.58 -32.24
CA VAL A 12 -40.00 -17.23 -32.17
C VAL A 12 -39.77 -16.91 -30.70
N VAL A 13 -38.51 -16.94 -30.26
CA VAL A 13 -38.10 -16.43 -28.95
C VAL A 13 -38.01 -14.90 -29.03
N LEU A 14 -38.98 -14.21 -28.45
CA LEU A 14 -38.98 -12.75 -28.31
C LEU A 14 -38.00 -12.38 -27.17
N LEU A 15 -36.75 -12.05 -27.53
CA LEU A 15 -35.77 -11.48 -26.61
C LEU A 15 -36.20 -10.05 -26.23
N VAL A 16 -36.91 -9.92 -25.10
CA VAL A 16 -37.16 -8.63 -24.46
C VAL A 16 -35.84 -8.14 -23.88
N LEU A 17 -35.16 -7.26 -24.62
CA LEU A 17 -34.05 -6.47 -24.12
C LEU A 17 -34.58 -5.53 -23.03
N PHE A 18 -34.49 -5.96 -21.77
CA PHE A 18 -34.53 -5.04 -20.64
C PHE A 18 -33.27 -4.16 -20.70
N SER A 19 -33.34 -3.09 -21.47
CA SER A 19 -32.39 -1.97 -21.34
C SER A 19 -32.69 -1.27 -20.02
N GLY A 20 -32.09 -1.77 -18.94
CA GLY A 20 -32.06 -1.07 -17.67
C GLY A 20 -31.48 0.32 -17.91
N VAL A 21 -32.26 1.36 -17.61
CA VAL A 21 -31.75 2.74 -17.63
C VAL A 21 -30.76 2.84 -16.48
N ILE A 22 -29.46 2.67 -16.78
CA ILE A 22 -28.39 2.99 -15.86
C ILE A 22 -28.54 4.47 -15.52
N LYS A 23 -28.99 4.78 -14.30
CA LYS A 23 -29.00 6.14 -13.79
C LYS A 23 -27.54 6.52 -13.53
N ALA A 24 -26.90 7.13 -14.51
CA ALA A 24 -25.58 7.72 -14.34
C ALA A 24 -25.72 9.00 -13.50
N GLU A 25 -25.61 8.84 -12.18
CA GLU A 25 -25.55 9.94 -11.22
C GLU A 25 -24.21 10.67 -11.31
N VAL A 26 -24.19 11.93 -10.87
CA VAL A 26 -22.94 12.67 -10.68
C VAL A 26 -22.10 11.94 -9.65
N ARG A 27 -20.83 11.69 -9.99
CA ARG A 27 -19.79 11.17 -9.10
C ARG A 27 -18.50 11.95 -9.30
N LEU A 28 -17.71 12.09 -8.25
CA LEU A 28 -16.40 12.74 -8.26
C LEU A 28 -15.32 11.73 -7.87
N PRO A 29 -14.05 11.97 -8.25
CA PRO A 29 -12.94 11.17 -7.76
C PRO A 29 -12.78 11.29 -6.24
N ARG A 30 -12.20 10.28 -5.60
CA ARG A 30 -12.03 10.15 -4.15
C ARG A 30 -11.21 11.26 -3.50
N ILE A 31 -10.37 11.96 -4.25
CA ILE A 31 -9.65 13.14 -3.78
C ILE A 31 -10.59 14.25 -3.30
N PHE A 32 -11.85 14.27 -3.76
CA PHE A 32 -12.88 15.15 -3.23
C PHE A 32 -13.64 14.46 -2.09
N SER A 33 -13.42 14.94 -0.86
CA SER A 33 -14.17 14.54 0.33
C SER A 33 -14.30 15.72 1.30
N SER A 34 -15.16 15.59 2.31
CA SER A 34 -15.23 16.58 3.39
C SER A 34 -13.87 16.73 4.09
N ASN A 35 -13.65 17.87 4.74
CA ASN A 35 -12.36 18.28 5.34
C ASN A 35 -11.24 18.62 4.34
N MET A 36 -11.46 18.58 3.02
CA MET A 36 -10.39 18.87 2.05
C MET A 36 -9.88 20.32 2.09
N VAL A 37 -8.70 20.55 1.49
CA VAL A 37 -8.13 21.87 1.24
C VAL A 37 -8.01 22.09 -0.25
N LEU A 38 -8.68 23.11 -0.78
CA LEU A 38 -8.53 23.55 -2.16
C LEU A 38 -7.44 24.62 -2.27
N GLN A 39 -6.68 24.62 -3.36
CA GLN A 39 -5.58 25.55 -3.56
C GLN A 39 -6.05 27.01 -3.69
N GLN A 40 -5.44 27.90 -2.92
CA GLN A 40 -5.61 29.35 -3.02
C GLN A 40 -4.80 29.94 -4.19
N GLY A 41 -5.18 31.14 -4.65
CA GLY A 41 -4.38 31.88 -5.64
C GLY A 41 -4.35 31.31 -7.07
N LYS A 42 -5.05 30.19 -7.31
CA LYS A 42 -5.20 29.55 -8.64
C LYS A 42 -6.67 29.27 -8.92
N GLU A 43 -7.02 29.07 -10.20
CA GLU A 43 -8.31 28.46 -10.54
C GLU A 43 -8.37 27.06 -9.94
N ILE A 44 -9.54 26.62 -9.46
CA ILE A 44 -9.71 25.32 -8.82
C ILE A 44 -10.47 24.39 -9.76
N PRO A 45 -9.81 23.40 -10.39
CA PRO A 45 -10.49 22.40 -11.18
C PRO A 45 -11.34 21.50 -10.29
N VAL A 46 -12.60 21.32 -10.66
CA VAL A 46 -13.50 20.32 -10.07
C VAL A 46 -14.05 19.49 -11.22
N TRP A 47 -13.85 18.19 -11.15
CA TRP A 47 -14.18 17.27 -12.24
C TRP A 47 -14.84 16.00 -11.72
N GLY A 48 -15.41 15.24 -12.65
CA GLY A 48 -15.99 13.95 -12.35
C GLY A 48 -16.74 13.38 -13.54
N TRP A 49 -17.71 12.52 -13.23
CA TRP A 49 -18.52 11.84 -14.22
C TRP A 49 -20.00 12.05 -13.93
N ALA A 50 -20.82 12.00 -14.98
CA ALA A 50 -22.28 12.04 -14.92
C ALA A 50 -22.86 11.51 -16.24
N ALA A 51 -24.18 11.50 -16.39
CA ALA A 51 -24.78 11.16 -17.69
C ALA A 51 -24.36 12.16 -18.79
N PRO A 52 -24.12 11.72 -20.05
CA PRO A 52 -23.85 12.62 -21.16
C PRO A 52 -24.91 13.73 -21.33
N GLY A 53 -24.46 14.97 -21.53
CA GLY A 53 -25.30 16.15 -21.69
C GLY A 53 -25.92 16.70 -20.39
N GLU A 54 -25.76 16.01 -19.26
CA GLU A 54 -26.23 16.46 -17.95
C GLU A 54 -25.61 17.80 -17.58
N ARG A 55 -26.42 18.71 -17.04
CA ARG A 55 -25.91 19.98 -16.50
C ARG A 55 -25.42 19.73 -15.09
N VAL A 56 -24.14 20.00 -14.84
CA VAL A 56 -23.52 19.91 -13.51
C VAL A 56 -23.17 21.32 -13.06
N THR A 57 -23.53 21.66 -11.82
CA THR A 57 -23.20 22.94 -11.18
C THR A 57 -22.41 22.69 -9.91
N VAL A 58 -21.23 23.30 -9.79
CA VAL A 58 -20.42 23.28 -8.58
C VAL A 58 -20.55 24.64 -7.91
N THR A 59 -20.85 24.63 -6.61
CA THR A 59 -20.91 25.82 -5.77
C THR A 59 -19.95 25.65 -4.62
N LEU A 60 -19.06 26.63 -4.42
CA LEU A 60 -18.23 26.76 -3.22
C LEU A 60 -18.56 28.11 -2.57
N ASP A 61 -19.04 28.08 -1.33
CA ASP A 61 -19.61 29.24 -0.65
C ASP A 61 -20.72 29.91 -1.49
N LYS A 62 -20.50 31.13 -2.00
CA LYS A 62 -21.46 31.89 -2.82
C LYS A 62 -21.16 31.87 -4.32
N LYS A 63 -20.05 31.26 -4.74
CA LYS A 63 -19.66 31.24 -6.16
C LYS A 63 -20.06 29.92 -6.79
N SER A 64 -20.71 29.99 -7.95
CA SER A 64 -21.18 28.82 -8.69
C SER A 64 -20.70 28.85 -10.13
N VAL A 65 -20.31 27.69 -10.65
CA VAL A 65 -19.96 27.48 -12.06
C VAL A 65 -20.69 26.25 -12.57
N SER A 66 -21.26 26.32 -13.76
CA SER A 66 -21.94 25.20 -14.41
C SER A 66 -21.20 24.75 -15.67
N THR A 67 -21.31 23.47 -15.99
CA THR A 67 -20.91 22.90 -17.28
C THR A 67 -21.94 21.87 -17.74
N ARG A 68 -21.72 21.29 -18.93
CA ARG A 68 -22.42 20.10 -19.40
C ARG A 68 -21.46 18.94 -19.58
N THR A 69 -21.89 17.77 -19.15
CA THR A 69 -21.12 16.54 -19.29
C THR A 69 -20.94 16.17 -20.75
N ALA A 70 -19.71 15.85 -21.11
CA ALA A 70 -19.33 15.43 -22.46
C ALA A 70 -19.91 14.05 -22.81
N ARG A 71 -19.79 13.66 -24.09
CA ARG A 71 -20.31 12.36 -24.59
C ARG A 71 -19.68 11.14 -23.91
N ASN A 72 -18.44 11.27 -23.45
CA ASN A 72 -17.72 10.23 -22.71
C ASN A 72 -18.08 10.19 -21.21
N GLY A 73 -19.09 10.95 -20.78
CA GLY A 73 -19.55 10.97 -19.39
C GLY A 73 -18.69 11.82 -18.45
N LYS A 74 -17.62 12.48 -18.92
CA LYS A 74 -16.78 13.36 -18.10
C LYS A 74 -17.25 14.80 -18.09
N TRP A 75 -17.03 15.50 -16.99
CA TRP A 75 -17.26 16.93 -16.88
C TRP A 75 -16.15 17.58 -16.04
N MET A 76 -15.90 18.86 -16.28
CA MET A 76 -15.01 19.68 -15.46
C MET A 76 -15.53 21.13 -15.46
N VAL A 77 -15.42 21.77 -14.30
CA VAL A 77 -15.50 23.22 -14.15
C VAL A 77 -14.21 23.72 -13.54
N LYS A 78 -13.92 25.01 -13.73
CA LYS A 78 -12.91 25.71 -12.97
C LYS A 78 -13.60 26.74 -12.10
N LEU A 79 -13.56 26.56 -10.79
CA LEU A 79 -14.00 27.60 -9.87
C LEU A 79 -13.00 28.77 -9.94
N PRO A 80 -13.47 30.02 -9.79
CA PRO A 80 -12.60 31.18 -9.83
C PRO A 80 -11.61 31.16 -8.66
N VAL A 81 -10.60 32.03 -8.70
CA VAL A 81 -9.64 32.16 -7.59
C VAL A 81 -10.35 32.55 -6.29
N PHE A 82 -9.93 31.91 -5.19
CA PHE A 82 -10.32 32.23 -3.82
C PHE A 82 -9.09 32.68 -3.02
N ALA A 83 -9.31 33.61 -2.09
CA ALA A 83 -8.38 33.83 -0.99
C ALA A 83 -8.47 32.65 -0.01
N TYR A 84 -7.42 32.43 0.79
CA TYR A 84 -7.48 31.42 1.85
C TYR A 84 -8.61 31.71 2.84
N GLY A 85 -9.14 30.66 3.45
CA GLY A 85 -10.24 30.74 4.40
C GLY A 85 -11.08 29.47 4.47
N GLY A 86 -12.27 29.60 5.04
CA GLY A 86 -13.17 28.48 5.35
C GLY A 86 -13.46 28.40 6.85
N PRO A 87 -14.17 27.36 7.31
CA PRO A 87 -14.71 26.27 6.49
C PRO A 87 -15.86 26.72 5.59
N TYR A 88 -15.88 26.22 4.35
CA TYR A 88 -16.96 26.37 3.39
C TYR A 88 -17.70 25.05 3.20
N ASN A 89 -18.90 25.15 2.64
CA ASN A 89 -19.59 24.02 2.04
C ASN A 89 -19.41 24.05 0.53
N MET A 90 -19.00 22.93 -0.06
CA MET A 90 -19.00 22.72 -1.49
C MET A 90 -20.15 21.80 -1.88
N THR A 91 -20.96 22.20 -2.85
CA THR A 91 -22.03 21.34 -3.38
C THR A 91 -21.86 21.12 -4.88
N VAL A 92 -22.03 19.89 -5.32
CA VAL A 92 -22.10 19.51 -6.74
C VAL A 92 -23.51 19.03 -7.04
N THR A 93 -24.21 19.75 -7.91
CA THR A 93 -25.61 19.50 -8.25
C THR A 93 -25.75 19.16 -9.72
N GLY A 94 -26.24 17.96 -10.01
CA GLY A 94 -26.77 17.52 -11.30
C GLY A 94 -28.16 16.93 -11.10
N LYS A 95 -28.40 15.69 -11.53
CA LYS A 95 -29.61 14.93 -11.19
C LYS A 95 -29.67 14.50 -9.72
N ASN A 96 -28.50 14.30 -9.11
CA ASN A 96 -28.31 14.15 -7.67
C ASN A 96 -27.51 15.35 -7.12
N LYS A 97 -27.44 15.44 -5.80
CA LYS A 97 -26.65 16.47 -5.10
C LYS A 97 -25.65 15.79 -4.17
N ILE A 98 -24.38 16.17 -4.30
CA ILE A 98 -23.30 15.81 -3.40
C ILE A 98 -22.90 17.06 -2.62
N THR A 99 -22.70 16.92 -1.31
CA THR A 99 -22.22 18.00 -0.42
C THR A 99 -20.93 17.55 0.23
N PHE A 100 -19.96 18.45 0.30
CA PHE A 100 -18.73 18.33 1.04
C PHE A 100 -18.68 19.44 2.08
N ASP A 101 -18.49 19.05 3.34
CA ASP A 101 -18.46 19.95 4.49
C ASP A 101 -17.02 20.22 4.93
N ASN A 102 -16.81 21.29 5.69
CA ASN A 102 -15.49 21.66 6.23
C ASN A 102 -14.40 21.82 5.15
N VAL A 103 -14.76 22.41 4.00
CA VAL A 103 -13.82 22.65 2.90
C VAL A 103 -13.02 23.93 3.18
N MET A 104 -11.71 23.81 3.28
CA MET A 104 -10.82 24.96 3.43
C MET A 104 -10.27 25.39 2.06
N VAL A 105 -9.88 26.65 1.94
CA VAL A 105 -9.03 27.16 0.86
C VAL A 105 -7.70 27.57 1.47
N GLY A 106 -6.59 27.09 0.94
CA GLY A 106 -5.26 27.23 1.52
C GLY A 106 -4.15 26.80 0.57
N GLU A 107 -2.95 26.51 1.09
CA GLU A 107 -1.89 25.92 0.25
C GLU A 107 -1.94 24.40 0.27
N VAL A 108 -1.90 23.78 -0.91
CA VAL A 108 -1.88 22.33 -1.07
C VAL A 108 -0.51 21.90 -1.58
N TRP A 109 0.06 20.86 -0.98
CA TRP A 109 1.34 20.31 -1.36
C TRP A 109 1.23 18.80 -1.58
N ILE A 110 1.85 18.31 -2.64
CA ILE A 110 1.99 16.87 -2.90
C ILE A 110 3.34 16.42 -2.34
N ALA A 111 3.30 15.44 -1.44
CA ALA A 111 4.46 14.82 -0.83
C ALA A 111 4.65 13.43 -1.44
N SER A 112 5.70 13.24 -2.24
CA SER A 112 5.89 12.04 -3.05
C SER A 112 7.33 11.52 -3.05
N GLY A 113 7.53 10.34 -3.62
CA GLY A 113 8.81 9.63 -3.63
C GLY A 113 8.77 8.34 -2.82
N GLN A 114 9.91 7.96 -2.27
CA GLN A 114 10.09 6.64 -1.66
C GLN A 114 10.26 6.64 -0.13
N SER A 115 11.00 5.67 0.42
CA SER A 115 10.94 5.22 1.83
C SER A 115 10.92 6.34 2.85
N ASN A 116 11.77 7.36 2.71
CA ASN A 116 11.81 8.45 3.68
C ASN A 116 10.60 9.39 3.58
N MET A 117 10.00 9.56 2.38
CA MET A 117 8.71 10.24 2.27
C MET A 117 7.57 9.41 2.86
N GLU A 118 7.69 8.08 2.85
CA GLU A 118 6.73 7.17 3.44
C GLU A 118 6.88 7.01 4.96
N TRP A 119 8.06 7.33 5.51
CA TRP A 119 8.38 7.27 6.94
C TRP A 119 7.28 7.94 7.77
N GLN A 120 6.67 7.20 8.69
CA GLN A 120 5.53 7.65 9.48
C GLN A 120 5.94 8.49 10.69
N LEU A 121 5.12 9.46 11.10
CA LEU A 121 5.44 10.29 12.28
C LEU A 121 5.66 9.46 13.54
N ALA A 122 4.89 8.37 13.72
CA ALA A 122 5.05 7.44 14.85
C ALA A 122 6.44 6.77 14.92
N GLN A 123 7.18 6.74 13.82
CA GLN A 123 8.52 6.16 13.73
C GLN A 123 9.62 7.21 13.93
N SER A 124 9.28 8.47 14.25
CA SER A 124 10.25 9.54 14.47
C SER A 124 10.85 9.49 15.88
N ASN A 125 12.08 9.99 16.07
CA ASN A 125 12.77 9.98 17.37
C ASN A 125 11.96 10.64 18.51
N ASN A 126 11.18 11.67 18.20
CA ASN A 126 10.35 12.42 19.16
C ASN A 126 8.85 12.15 18.95
N ALA A 127 8.48 10.96 18.47
CA ALA A 127 7.11 10.64 18.05
C ALA A 127 6.05 10.96 19.13
N GLU A 128 6.28 10.58 20.38
CA GLU A 128 5.30 10.79 21.47
C GLU A 128 5.00 12.27 21.69
N GLU A 129 6.04 13.09 21.82
CA GLU A 129 5.91 14.55 21.97
C GLU A 129 5.22 15.16 20.75
N GLU A 130 5.67 14.80 19.55
CA GLU A 130 5.17 15.36 18.30
C GLU A 130 3.72 14.99 18.02
N ILE A 131 3.34 13.73 18.25
CA ILE A 131 1.96 13.26 18.11
C ILE A 131 1.05 13.94 19.13
N SER A 132 1.46 14.01 20.41
CA SER A 132 0.64 14.64 21.46
C SER A 132 0.38 16.13 21.19
N ALA A 133 1.33 16.81 20.55
CA ALA A 133 1.24 18.22 20.19
C ALA A 133 0.57 18.47 18.83
N ALA A 134 0.28 17.44 18.04
CA ALA A 134 -0.22 17.54 16.66
C ALA A 134 -1.71 17.94 16.58
N ASN A 135 -2.13 19.00 17.27
CA ASN A 135 -3.51 19.51 17.22
C ASN A 135 -3.61 20.71 16.26
N TYR A 136 -3.55 20.43 14.95
CA TYR A 136 -3.55 21.44 13.90
C TYR A 136 -4.80 21.29 13.01
N PRO A 137 -5.98 21.76 13.45
CA PRO A 137 -7.22 21.62 12.70
C PRO A 137 -7.31 22.56 11.48
N GLU A 138 -6.23 23.20 11.05
CA GLU A 138 -6.14 23.87 9.74
C GLU A 138 -5.15 23.15 8.79
N ILE A 139 -4.45 22.13 9.29
CA ILE A 139 -3.69 21.19 8.48
C ILE A 139 -4.60 19.99 8.17
N ARG A 140 -4.63 19.58 6.91
CA ARG A 140 -5.43 18.46 6.41
C ARG A 140 -4.53 17.47 5.69
N LEU A 141 -4.76 16.20 6.00
CA LEU A 141 -3.94 15.10 5.52
C LEU A 141 -4.78 14.25 4.56
N PHE A 142 -4.18 13.88 3.44
CA PHE A 142 -4.76 12.93 2.48
C PHE A 142 -3.70 11.90 2.11
N GLN A 143 -3.96 10.63 2.34
CA GLN A 143 -3.05 9.56 1.99
C GLN A 143 -3.57 8.78 0.79
N VAL A 144 -2.78 8.76 -0.29
CA VAL A 144 -3.08 7.99 -1.50
C VAL A 144 -2.78 6.51 -1.23
N PRO A 145 -3.72 5.59 -1.50
CA PRO A 145 -3.46 4.16 -1.34
C PRO A 145 -2.37 3.71 -2.30
N ARG A 146 -1.49 2.83 -1.83
CA ARG A 146 -0.48 2.17 -2.66
C ARG A 146 -1.18 1.30 -3.71
N ALA A 147 -0.89 1.56 -4.97
CA ALA A 147 -1.43 0.81 -6.09
C ALA A 147 -0.48 0.87 -7.29
N VAL A 148 -0.53 -0.15 -8.14
CA VAL A 148 0.14 -0.18 -9.44
C VAL A 148 -0.92 -0.26 -10.53
N ALA A 149 -0.66 0.33 -11.69
CA ALA A 149 -1.53 0.16 -12.85
C ALA A 149 -0.74 0.19 -14.17
N GLN A 150 -1.06 -0.74 -15.06
CA GLN A 150 -0.50 -0.75 -16.42
C GLN A 150 -0.90 0.50 -17.22
N LEU A 151 -2.11 1.01 -17.00
CA LEU A 151 -2.65 2.20 -17.69
C LEU A 151 -3.03 3.29 -16.67
N PRO A 152 -2.96 4.58 -17.07
CA PRO A 152 -3.35 5.70 -16.22
C PRO A 152 -4.78 5.53 -15.67
N GLN A 153 -4.90 5.57 -14.34
CA GLN A 153 -6.18 5.52 -13.65
C GLN A 153 -6.77 6.91 -13.50
N GLU A 154 -8.10 7.01 -13.49
CA GLU A 154 -8.81 8.29 -13.35
C GLU A 154 -9.28 8.57 -11.91
N ASP A 155 -9.15 7.58 -11.02
CA ASP A 155 -9.55 7.65 -9.62
C ASP A 155 -8.67 6.69 -8.79
N ILE A 156 -8.67 6.89 -7.48
CA ILE A 156 -8.03 6.02 -6.49
C ILE A 156 -9.08 5.14 -5.80
N SER A 157 -8.65 3.97 -5.31
CA SER A 157 -9.56 2.97 -4.72
C SER A 157 -10.16 3.41 -3.39
N SER A 158 -9.42 4.18 -2.60
CA SER A 158 -9.79 4.68 -1.28
C SER A 158 -9.04 5.97 -0.95
N GLY A 159 -9.35 6.56 0.21
CA GLY A 159 -8.74 7.80 0.69
C GLY A 159 -9.79 8.82 1.11
N GLU A 160 -9.47 9.59 2.13
CA GLU A 160 -10.29 10.69 2.63
C GLU A 160 -9.40 11.79 3.23
N TRP A 161 -9.89 13.02 3.22
CA TRP A 161 -9.23 14.12 3.92
C TRP A 161 -9.57 14.06 5.41
N VAL A 162 -8.53 14.10 6.25
CA VAL A 162 -8.67 14.13 7.70
C VAL A 162 -8.00 15.36 8.29
N THR A 163 -8.49 15.82 9.43
CA THR A 163 -7.85 16.88 10.21
C THR A 163 -6.57 16.37 10.84
N CYS A 164 -5.49 17.14 10.86
CA CYS A 164 -4.29 16.79 11.61
C CYS A 164 -4.57 16.86 13.12
N SER A 165 -4.60 15.70 13.76
CA SER A 165 -4.83 15.51 15.20
C SER A 165 -3.90 14.39 15.71
N PRO A 166 -3.71 14.25 17.04
CA PRO A 166 -2.95 13.13 17.62
C PRO A 166 -3.45 11.75 17.18
N GLU A 167 -4.72 11.62 16.81
CA GLU A 167 -5.32 10.37 16.36
C GLU A 167 -5.04 10.05 14.88
N THR A 168 -4.87 11.06 14.03
CA THR A 168 -4.78 10.88 12.57
C THR A 168 -3.37 11.00 12.01
N VAL A 169 -2.50 11.77 12.68
CA VAL A 169 -1.13 12.01 12.23
C VAL A 169 -0.15 10.83 12.41
N PRO A 170 -0.30 9.87 13.36
CA PRO A 170 0.76 8.89 13.63
C PRO A 170 1.21 8.09 12.40
N GLY A 171 0.27 7.68 11.55
CA GLY A 171 0.54 6.91 10.33
C GLY A 171 0.87 7.74 9.09
N PHE A 172 0.87 9.07 9.20
CA PHE A 172 1.15 9.97 8.08
C PHE A 172 2.65 10.27 7.96
N SER A 173 3.09 10.68 6.77
CA SER A 173 4.48 11.04 6.49
C SER A 173 5.03 12.07 7.48
N ALA A 174 6.11 11.72 8.17
CA ALA A 174 6.83 12.59 9.09
C ALA A 174 7.37 13.83 8.35
N ILE A 175 7.98 13.62 7.17
CA ILE A 175 8.53 14.71 6.36
C ILE A 175 7.43 15.68 5.94
N ALA A 176 6.31 15.17 5.44
CA ALA A 176 5.19 16.01 5.02
C ALA A 176 4.59 16.77 6.21
N TYR A 177 4.42 16.12 7.37
CA TYR A 177 3.93 16.74 8.60
C TYR A 177 4.81 17.90 9.05
N PHE A 178 6.12 17.68 9.20
CA PHE A 178 7.04 18.74 9.64
C PHE A 178 7.09 19.91 8.66
N PHE A 179 7.10 19.61 7.36
CA PHE A 179 7.03 20.62 6.31
C PHE A 179 5.73 21.44 6.39
N GLY A 180 4.57 20.78 6.42
CA GLY A 180 3.29 21.46 6.48
C GLY A 180 3.04 22.22 7.79
N ARG A 181 3.53 21.69 8.93
CA ARG A 181 3.50 22.38 10.22
C ARG A 181 4.30 23.68 10.17
N HIS A 182 5.51 23.61 9.60
CA HIS A 182 6.35 24.80 9.45
C HIS A 182 5.70 25.84 8.52
N LEU A 183 5.16 25.41 7.37
CA LEU A 183 4.40 26.29 6.48
C LEU A 183 3.19 26.92 7.16
N HIS A 184 2.41 26.15 7.92
CA HIS A 184 1.25 26.68 8.65
C HIS A 184 1.69 27.75 9.67
N GLN A 185 2.80 27.52 10.36
CA GLN A 185 3.37 28.46 11.32
C GLN A 185 3.82 29.76 10.66
N ASP A 186 4.43 29.70 9.49
CA ASP A 186 4.97 30.88 8.80
C ASP A 186 3.90 31.65 8.04
N LEU A 187 3.05 30.94 7.29
CA LEU A 187 2.07 31.55 6.39
C LEU A 187 0.76 31.90 7.10
N LYS A 188 0.42 31.20 8.20
CA LYS A 188 -0.86 31.35 8.93
C LYS A 188 -2.08 31.16 8.02
N VAL A 189 -2.00 30.19 7.11
CA VAL A 189 -3.09 29.79 6.20
C VAL A 189 -3.35 28.28 6.32
N PRO A 190 -4.56 27.77 5.98
CA PRO A 190 -4.81 26.33 5.93
C PRO A 190 -3.84 25.60 5.00
N ILE A 191 -3.39 24.41 5.40
CA ILE A 191 -2.43 23.59 4.64
C ILE A 191 -3.05 22.23 4.32
N GLY A 192 -3.05 21.85 3.04
CA GLY A 192 -3.39 20.50 2.58
C GLY A 192 -2.14 19.73 2.21
N LEU A 193 -1.97 18.53 2.74
CA LEU A 193 -0.86 17.63 2.44
C LEU A 193 -1.40 16.36 1.81
N ILE A 194 -1.01 16.09 0.56
CA ILE A 194 -1.34 14.86 -0.15
C ILE A 194 -0.10 13.97 -0.16
N GLN A 195 -0.10 12.89 0.61
CA GLN A 195 0.96 11.89 0.59
C GLN A 195 0.69 10.86 -0.51
N SER A 196 1.57 10.79 -1.50
CA SER A 196 1.61 9.77 -2.54
C SER A 196 3.02 9.19 -2.63
N ALA A 197 3.33 8.25 -1.75
CA ALA A 197 4.67 7.71 -1.56
C ALA A 197 4.65 6.19 -1.38
N TRP A 198 5.73 5.54 -1.81
CA TRP A 198 5.93 4.09 -1.64
C TRP A 198 7.42 3.77 -1.51
N GLY A 199 7.82 3.20 -0.37
CA GLY A 199 9.18 2.80 -0.05
C GLY A 199 9.83 1.83 -1.04
N GLY A 200 11.15 1.96 -1.20
CA GLY A 200 11.95 1.11 -2.07
C GLY A 200 11.76 1.36 -3.57
N THR A 201 11.03 2.40 -3.97
CA THR A 201 10.69 2.60 -5.40
C THR A 201 11.72 3.37 -6.20
N VAL A 202 11.85 2.98 -7.47
CA VAL A 202 12.76 3.60 -8.44
C VAL A 202 12.11 4.79 -9.14
N ALA A 203 12.86 5.83 -9.50
CA ALA A 203 12.29 7.07 -10.04
C ALA A 203 11.43 6.86 -11.31
N GLU A 204 11.81 5.95 -12.21
CA GLU A 204 11.11 5.74 -13.49
C GLU A 204 9.67 5.19 -13.35
N THR A 205 9.29 4.63 -12.20
CA THR A 205 7.89 4.17 -11.99
C THR A 205 6.93 5.35 -11.77
N TRP A 206 7.47 6.50 -11.39
CA TRP A 206 6.74 7.73 -11.10
C TRP A 206 6.70 8.70 -12.29
N ILE A 207 7.15 8.27 -13.47
CA ILE A 207 7.14 9.04 -14.71
C ILE A 207 6.03 8.50 -15.61
N SER A 208 5.31 9.38 -16.31
CA SER A 208 4.27 8.98 -17.25
C SER A 208 4.82 8.06 -18.36
N GLY A 209 3.94 7.17 -18.84
CA GLY A 209 4.23 6.28 -19.96
C GLY A 209 4.69 7.02 -21.23
N GLU A 210 4.13 8.20 -21.49
CA GLU A 210 4.47 9.05 -22.64
C GLU A 210 5.94 9.48 -22.62
N THR A 211 6.41 9.97 -21.47
CA THR A 211 7.79 10.43 -21.31
C THR A 211 8.76 9.27 -21.22
N ILE A 212 8.46 8.26 -20.39
CA ILE A 212 9.41 7.18 -20.12
C ILE A 212 9.66 6.27 -21.33
N GLN A 213 8.69 6.15 -22.25
CA GLN A 213 8.85 5.41 -23.50
C GLN A 213 9.86 6.07 -24.46
N GLN A 214 10.21 7.35 -24.24
CA GLN A 214 11.25 8.04 -25.02
C GLN A 214 12.67 7.78 -24.49
N ASP A 215 12.84 7.27 -23.27
CA ASP A 215 14.17 6.93 -22.76
C ASP A 215 14.68 5.62 -23.40
N PRO A 216 15.94 5.58 -23.87
CA PRO A 216 16.49 4.41 -24.56
C PRO A 216 16.50 3.12 -23.71
N ASP A 217 16.61 3.22 -22.39
CA ASP A 217 16.67 2.05 -21.52
C ASP A 217 15.27 1.49 -21.19
N PHE A 218 14.23 2.34 -21.27
CA PHE A 218 12.88 1.99 -20.82
C PHE A 218 11.87 1.79 -21.95
N LYS A 219 12.20 2.15 -23.20
CA LYS A 219 11.35 1.91 -24.36
C LYS A 219 10.94 0.45 -24.53
N ALA A 220 11.89 -0.48 -24.42
CA ALA A 220 11.59 -1.91 -24.55
C ALA A 220 10.76 -2.44 -23.37
N PRO A 221 11.11 -2.18 -22.10
CA PRO A 221 10.23 -2.47 -20.96
C PRO A 221 8.81 -1.91 -21.11
N MET A 222 8.65 -0.67 -21.59
CA MET A 222 7.33 -0.07 -21.82
C MET A 222 6.53 -0.81 -22.89
N ASN A 223 7.16 -1.19 -24.00
CA ASN A 223 6.48 -1.97 -25.04
C ASN A 223 6.05 -3.34 -24.51
N ASN A 224 6.86 -3.97 -23.67
CA ASN A 224 6.52 -5.25 -23.03
C ASN A 224 5.35 -5.09 -22.05
N LEU A 225 5.35 -4.04 -21.23
CA LEU A 225 4.25 -3.72 -20.33
C LEU A 225 2.95 -3.54 -21.12
N LEU A 226 2.97 -2.73 -22.19
CA LEU A 226 1.77 -2.45 -22.99
C LEU A 226 1.27 -3.66 -23.79
N ALA A 227 2.14 -4.61 -24.11
CA ALA A 227 1.76 -5.85 -24.79
C ALA A 227 1.29 -6.95 -23.83
N MET A 228 1.45 -6.76 -22.52
CA MET A 228 1.09 -7.75 -21.51
C MET A 228 -0.43 -7.88 -21.35
N ASP A 229 -0.94 -9.11 -21.47
CA ASP A 229 -2.28 -9.48 -21.03
C ASP A 229 -2.24 -9.72 -19.52
N LEU A 230 -2.62 -8.69 -18.75
CA LEU A 230 -2.62 -8.75 -17.28
C LEU A 230 -3.55 -9.84 -16.76
N ASP A 231 -4.74 -10.01 -17.34
CA ASP A 231 -5.70 -11.02 -16.89
C ASP A 231 -5.13 -12.43 -17.07
N ALA A 232 -4.45 -12.68 -18.18
CA ALA A 232 -3.79 -13.95 -18.42
C ALA A 232 -2.61 -14.17 -17.47
N TYR A 233 -1.78 -13.13 -17.26
CA TYR A 233 -0.65 -13.18 -16.35
C TYR A 233 -1.08 -13.41 -14.90
N GLU A 234 -2.10 -12.70 -14.42
CA GLU A 234 -2.72 -12.91 -13.10
C GLU A 234 -3.16 -14.34 -12.91
N LYS A 235 -3.93 -14.89 -13.86
CA LYS A 235 -4.41 -16.27 -13.80
C LYS A 235 -3.25 -17.25 -13.72
N GLU A 236 -2.20 -17.03 -14.51
CA GLU A 236 -1.00 -17.88 -14.48
C GLU A 236 -0.28 -17.82 -13.12
N GLN A 237 -0.06 -16.62 -12.56
CA GLN A 237 0.58 -16.47 -11.25
C GLN A 237 -0.27 -17.11 -10.13
N MET A 238 -1.58 -16.90 -10.17
CA MET A 238 -2.51 -17.50 -9.21
C MET A 238 -2.46 -19.03 -9.24
N GLU A 239 -2.41 -19.64 -10.42
CA GLU A 239 -2.27 -21.10 -10.54
C GLU A 239 -0.90 -21.60 -10.05
N LYS A 240 0.18 -20.86 -10.31
CA LYS A 240 1.52 -21.17 -9.78
C LYS A 240 1.53 -21.14 -8.24
N ILE A 241 0.96 -20.10 -7.63
CA ILE A 241 0.88 -19.96 -6.17
C ILE A 241 -0.02 -21.04 -5.57
N LYS A 242 -1.20 -21.31 -6.17
CA LYS A 242 -2.04 -22.44 -5.75
C LYS A 242 -1.27 -23.74 -5.75
N SER A 243 -0.53 -24.02 -6.82
CA SER A 243 0.29 -25.24 -6.92
C SER A 243 1.35 -25.30 -5.81
N LEU A 244 2.08 -24.21 -5.59
CA LEU A 244 3.09 -24.07 -4.53
C LEU A 244 2.50 -24.34 -3.13
N LEU A 245 1.27 -23.88 -2.87
CA LEU A 245 0.59 -23.98 -1.58
C LEU A 245 -0.25 -25.27 -1.42
N GLY A 246 -0.11 -26.24 -2.33
CA GLY A 246 -0.78 -27.55 -2.22
C GLY A 246 -2.19 -27.59 -2.80
N GLY A 247 -2.47 -26.77 -3.81
CA GLY A 247 -3.69 -26.76 -4.62
C GLY A 247 -4.74 -25.74 -4.20
N LYS A 248 -4.58 -25.08 -3.05
CA LYS A 248 -5.49 -24.03 -2.57
C LYS A 248 -4.72 -22.94 -1.82
N ILE A 249 -5.25 -21.73 -1.86
CA ILE A 249 -4.71 -20.58 -1.12
C ILE A 249 -5.45 -20.55 0.23
N PRO A 250 -4.75 -20.68 1.38
CA PRO A 250 -5.39 -20.62 2.67
C PRO A 250 -5.76 -19.17 3.04
N GLU A 251 -7.05 -18.90 3.23
CA GLU A 251 -7.57 -17.55 3.54
C GLU A 251 -7.54 -17.23 5.05
N THR A 252 -7.43 -18.24 5.90
CA THR A 252 -7.36 -18.13 7.36
C THR A 252 -6.17 -18.90 7.89
N ASP A 253 -5.65 -18.47 9.05
CA ASP A 253 -4.52 -19.11 9.71
C ASP A 253 -4.82 -20.57 10.09
N GLN A 254 -4.33 -21.51 9.27
CA GLN A 254 -4.54 -22.94 9.51
C GLN A 254 -3.84 -23.47 10.78
N GLY A 255 -2.92 -22.69 11.37
CA GLY A 255 -2.23 -23.05 12.61
C GLY A 255 -3.01 -22.70 13.88
N ILE A 256 -4.08 -21.90 13.76
CA ILE A 256 -5.00 -21.56 14.84
C ILE A 256 -6.37 -22.20 14.57
N VAL A 257 -6.81 -23.10 15.45
CA VAL A 257 -8.11 -23.76 15.33
C VAL A 257 -8.94 -23.46 16.56
N ASN A 258 -10.10 -22.83 16.38
CA ASN A 258 -10.99 -22.40 17.49
C ASN A 258 -10.28 -21.51 18.53
N GLY A 259 -9.31 -20.70 18.11
CA GLY A 259 -8.51 -19.84 18.99
C GLY A 259 -7.26 -20.51 19.56
N GLU A 260 -7.08 -21.82 19.37
CA GLU A 260 -5.95 -22.57 19.93
C GLU A 260 -4.80 -22.74 18.91
N PRO A 261 -3.53 -22.52 19.31
CA PRO A 261 -2.37 -22.63 18.43
C PRO A 261 -1.94 -24.07 18.22
N VAL A 262 -2.74 -24.86 17.50
CA VAL A 262 -2.51 -26.30 17.29
C VAL A 262 -1.16 -26.63 16.64
N TRP A 263 -0.59 -25.72 15.85
CA TRP A 263 0.74 -25.91 15.25
C TRP A 263 1.91 -25.59 16.20
N SER A 264 1.65 -25.07 17.40
CA SER A 264 2.66 -24.90 18.46
C SER A 264 2.99 -26.20 19.20
N ALA A 265 2.15 -27.24 19.05
CA ALA A 265 2.28 -28.50 19.77
C ALA A 265 3.63 -29.20 19.48
N ILE A 266 4.25 -29.73 20.54
CA ILE A 266 5.56 -30.40 20.47
C ILE A 266 5.54 -31.67 19.59
N ASP A 267 4.40 -32.34 19.54
CA ASP A 267 4.15 -33.63 18.89
C ASP A 267 3.40 -33.52 17.54
N LEU A 268 3.20 -32.29 17.05
CA LEU A 268 2.65 -32.04 15.72
C LEU A 268 3.45 -32.80 14.66
N GLN A 269 2.74 -33.51 13.79
CA GLN A 269 3.34 -34.18 12.64
C GLN A 269 3.58 -33.16 11.52
N ASP A 270 4.82 -32.70 11.40
CA ASP A 270 5.27 -31.68 10.43
C ASP A 270 6.17 -32.25 9.32
N GLY A 271 6.22 -33.58 9.17
CA GLY A 271 7.08 -34.24 8.19
C GLY A 271 6.82 -33.84 6.73
N ASN A 272 5.62 -33.35 6.42
CA ASN A 272 5.26 -32.82 5.10
C ASN A 272 5.53 -31.31 4.92
N TRP A 273 5.99 -30.62 5.97
CA TRP A 273 6.37 -29.21 5.88
C TRP A 273 7.68 -29.08 5.10
N LYS A 274 7.81 -27.96 4.38
CA LYS A 274 9.03 -27.63 3.65
C LYS A 274 10.13 -27.21 4.64
N SER A 275 11.37 -27.16 4.17
CA SER A 275 12.48 -26.58 4.93
C SER A 275 12.79 -25.21 4.35
N LEU A 276 13.00 -24.23 5.20
CA LEU A 276 13.58 -22.94 4.85
C LEU A 276 14.84 -22.71 5.68
N MET A 277 15.81 -22.00 5.10
CA MET A 277 16.97 -21.47 5.77
C MET A 277 16.58 -20.21 6.54
N VAL A 278 17.07 -20.10 7.77
CA VAL A 278 16.82 -19.00 8.70
C VAL A 278 18.18 -18.60 9.31
N PRO A 279 18.56 -17.31 9.33
CA PRO A 279 17.81 -16.15 8.87
C PRO A 279 17.86 -15.99 7.35
N ARG A 280 16.69 -15.86 6.72
CA ARG A 280 16.49 -15.50 5.30
C ARG A 280 15.00 -15.34 5.02
N TYR A 281 14.63 -14.34 4.21
CA TYR A 281 13.25 -14.12 3.79
C TYR A 281 12.66 -15.32 3.03
N TRP A 282 11.36 -15.58 3.14
CA TRP A 282 10.74 -16.68 2.40
C TRP A 282 10.60 -16.39 0.90
N GLU A 283 10.55 -15.11 0.50
CA GLU A 283 10.47 -14.67 -0.89
C GLU A 283 11.68 -15.15 -1.69
N GLU A 284 12.86 -15.08 -1.07
CA GLU A 284 14.11 -15.55 -1.64
C GLU A 284 14.23 -17.08 -1.72
N GLN A 285 13.27 -17.79 -1.10
CA GLN A 285 13.29 -19.24 -0.93
C GLN A 285 12.10 -19.93 -1.61
N GLY A 286 11.47 -19.23 -2.57
CA GLY A 286 10.44 -19.78 -3.44
C GLY A 286 9.01 -19.40 -3.06
N TYR A 287 8.80 -18.57 -2.04
CA TYR A 287 7.50 -18.03 -1.65
C TYR A 287 7.37 -16.55 -2.02
N ALA A 288 7.93 -16.17 -3.16
CA ALA A 288 7.90 -14.79 -3.60
C ALA A 288 6.45 -14.29 -3.73
N ASN A 289 6.17 -13.13 -3.15
CA ASN A 289 4.92 -12.37 -3.33
C ASN A 289 3.70 -13.06 -2.71
N ILE A 290 3.95 -13.65 -1.55
CA ILE A 290 2.94 -14.23 -0.68
C ILE A 290 3.10 -13.52 0.66
N ASP A 291 2.22 -12.55 0.93
CA ASP A 291 2.10 -11.98 2.26
C ASP A 291 1.20 -12.90 3.12
N GLY A 292 1.19 -12.71 4.44
CA GLY A 292 0.28 -13.41 5.34
C GLY A 292 0.99 -14.08 6.51
N ILE A 293 0.67 -15.34 6.77
CA ILE A 293 1.11 -16.02 8.00
C ILE A 293 1.95 -17.23 7.65
N GLY A 294 3.22 -17.20 8.06
CA GLY A 294 4.16 -18.31 7.98
C GLY A 294 4.43 -18.90 9.35
N TRP A 295 4.43 -20.23 9.47
CA TRP A 295 4.82 -20.92 10.70
C TRP A 295 6.16 -21.62 10.51
N TYR A 296 7.03 -21.44 11.48
CA TYR A 296 8.37 -22.01 11.56
C TYR A 296 8.47 -22.96 12.76
N ARG A 297 9.14 -24.10 12.59
CA ARG A 297 9.38 -25.07 13.67
C ARG A 297 10.85 -25.52 13.66
N LYS A 298 11.51 -25.47 14.82
CA LYS A 298 12.88 -25.93 15.05
C LYS A 298 12.95 -26.84 16.25
N GLU A 299 13.49 -28.03 16.02
CA GLU A 299 13.85 -28.94 17.11
C GLU A 299 15.22 -28.56 17.68
N VAL A 300 15.31 -28.54 19.00
CA VAL A 300 16.57 -28.40 19.73
C VAL A 300 16.67 -29.49 20.79
N LEU A 301 17.88 -30.03 20.97
CA LEU A 301 18.18 -31.04 21.98
C LEU A 301 18.91 -30.37 23.14
N LEU A 302 18.32 -30.45 24.33
CA LEU A 302 18.90 -29.88 25.55
C LEU A 302 19.32 -30.98 26.52
N THR A 303 20.48 -30.81 27.13
CA THR A 303 20.93 -31.69 28.23
C THR A 303 20.12 -31.43 29.50
N GLU A 304 20.15 -32.37 30.45
CA GLU A 304 19.48 -32.18 31.75
C GLU A 304 19.94 -30.90 32.45
N GLU A 305 21.23 -30.58 32.40
CA GLU A 305 21.78 -29.37 33.02
C GLU A 305 21.27 -28.09 32.36
N GLN A 306 21.19 -28.07 31.03
CA GLN A 306 20.68 -26.93 30.27
C GLN A 306 19.21 -26.61 30.54
N THR A 307 18.45 -27.53 31.15
CA THR A 307 17.05 -27.31 31.51
C THR A 307 16.84 -26.78 32.93
N LYS A 308 17.90 -26.64 33.73
CA LYS A 308 17.79 -26.22 35.15
C LYS A 308 17.76 -24.70 35.34
N SER A 309 18.10 -23.93 34.31
CA SER A 309 18.10 -22.46 34.35
C SER A 309 17.18 -21.88 33.29
N ASN A 310 16.73 -20.66 33.51
CA ASN A 310 16.05 -19.91 32.46
C ASN A 310 17.01 -19.69 31.27
N VAL A 311 16.42 -19.59 30.08
CA VAL A 311 17.14 -19.50 28.81
C VAL A 311 16.71 -18.23 28.09
N THR A 312 17.65 -17.54 27.44
CA THR A 312 17.30 -16.44 26.53
C THR A 312 17.29 -16.95 25.10
N LEU A 313 16.17 -16.79 24.41
CA LEU A 313 16.04 -17.04 22.98
C LEU A 313 16.26 -15.73 22.22
N HIS A 314 17.18 -15.74 21.27
CA HIS A 314 17.38 -14.69 20.28
C HIS A 314 17.03 -15.28 18.90
N LEU A 315 16.01 -14.74 18.22
CA LEU A 315 15.59 -15.19 16.88
C LEU A 315 16.18 -14.33 15.74
N GLY A 316 16.84 -13.23 16.09
CA GLY A 316 17.17 -12.15 15.15
C GLY A 316 15.94 -11.27 14.95
N LYS A 317 15.67 -10.87 13.71
CA LYS A 317 14.54 -10.00 13.36
C LYS A 317 13.43 -10.81 12.70
N VAL A 318 12.20 -10.34 12.84
CA VAL A 318 11.03 -10.96 12.22
C VAL A 318 10.19 -9.89 11.54
N ASP A 319 9.89 -10.10 10.27
CA ASP A 319 9.13 -9.20 9.43
C ASP A 319 7.69 -9.70 9.23
N ASP A 320 6.64 -9.04 9.73
CA ASP A 320 6.61 -7.83 10.58
C ASP A 320 6.47 -8.14 12.08
N SER A 321 5.76 -9.23 12.39
CA SER A 321 5.28 -9.58 13.72
C SER A 321 5.51 -11.05 14.01
N ASP A 322 5.73 -11.39 15.27
CA ASP A 322 5.83 -12.78 15.71
C ASP A 322 4.98 -13.07 16.94
N ILE A 323 4.59 -14.33 17.06
CA ILE A 323 4.29 -14.98 18.33
C ILE A 323 5.17 -16.22 18.39
N THR A 324 5.82 -16.43 19.53
CA THR A 324 6.81 -17.49 19.72
C THR A 324 6.40 -18.42 20.85
N TRP A 325 6.48 -19.73 20.61
CA TRP A 325 6.20 -20.78 21.59
C TRP A 325 7.41 -21.69 21.78
N ILE A 326 7.53 -22.21 23.00
CA ILE A 326 8.41 -23.31 23.37
C ILE A 326 7.56 -24.44 23.93
N ASN A 327 7.62 -25.62 23.31
CA ASN A 327 6.86 -26.81 23.73
C ASN A 327 5.35 -26.55 23.88
N GLY A 328 4.79 -25.69 23.03
CA GLY A 328 3.37 -25.30 23.04
C GLY A 328 3.00 -24.18 24.02
N ILE A 329 3.95 -23.64 24.79
CA ILE A 329 3.73 -22.52 25.71
C ILE A 329 4.28 -21.23 25.08
N GLU A 330 3.45 -20.19 25.01
CA GLU A 330 3.86 -18.88 24.49
C GLU A 330 4.93 -18.26 25.39
N VAL A 331 6.02 -17.78 24.79
CA VAL A 331 7.15 -17.15 25.52
C VAL A 331 7.34 -15.69 25.15
N GLY A 332 6.71 -15.22 24.08
CA GLY A 332 6.78 -13.82 23.68
C GLY A 332 6.09 -13.54 22.36
N LYS A 333 5.86 -12.26 22.11
CA LYS A 333 5.33 -11.73 20.87
C LYS A 333 5.80 -10.30 20.63
N THR A 334 5.86 -9.91 19.36
CA THR A 334 6.13 -8.55 18.92
C THR A 334 5.22 -8.24 17.73
N GLU A 335 4.61 -7.06 17.71
CA GLU A 335 3.65 -6.64 16.68
C GLU A 335 4.17 -5.40 15.94
N GLY A 336 4.18 -5.45 14.60
CA GLY A 336 4.41 -4.32 13.71
C GLY A 336 5.82 -3.71 13.72
N LEU A 337 6.87 -4.50 14.02
CA LEU A 337 8.25 -4.02 14.12
C LEU A 337 9.21 -4.92 13.34
N TYR A 338 9.31 -4.73 12.03
CA TYR A 338 10.09 -5.60 11.13
C TYR A 338 11.59 -5.68 11.44
N ASP A 339 12.18 -4.65 12.05
CA ASP A 339 13.64 -4.49 12.22
C ASP A 339 14.14 -4.66 13.66
N LYS A 340 13.24 -4.96 14.61
CA LYS A 340 13.58 -5.13 16.03
C LYS A 340 14.06 -6.55 16.33
N ASP A 341 15.07 -6.69 17.20
CA ASP A 341 15.48 -8.01 17.67
C ASP A 341 14.41 -8.68 18.54
N ARG A 342 14.16 -9.96 18.27
CA ARG A 342 13.23 -10.82 19.01
C ARG A 342 13.99 -11.59 20.07
N ILE A 343 13.93 -11.08 21.29
CA ILE A 343 14.64 -11.62 22.46
C ILE A 343 13.62 -11.98 23.54
N TYR A 344 13.51 -13.26 23.88
CA TYR A 344 12.53 -13.77 24.85
C TYR A 344 13.20 -14.59 25.96
N THR A 345 12.68 -14.48 27.18
CA THR A 345 13.12 -15.30 28.31
C THR A 345 12.21 -16.52 28.47
N ILE A 346 12.81 -17.71 28.45
CA ILE A 346 12.15 -19.00 28.58
C ILE A 346 12.33 -19.48 30.03
N ASP A 347 11.22 -19.75 30.74
CA ASP A 347 11.28 -20.34 32.09
C ASP A 347 11.78 -21.80 32.00
N SER A 348 12.76 -22.15 32.81
CA SER A 348 13.25 -23.54 32.95
C SER A 348 12.13 -24.59 33.06
N LYS A 349 10.99 -24.26 33.68
CA LYS A 349 9.84 -25.17 33.89
C LYS A 349 9.18 -25.64 32.60
N ILE A 350 9.33 -24.92 31.50
CA ILE A 350 8.75 -25.33 30.20
C ILE A 350 9.73 -26.17 29.37
N LEU A 351 11.02 -26.19 29.76
CA LEU A 351 12.07 -26.98 29.11
C LEU A 351 12.06 -28.43 29.61
N ARG A 352 12.54 -29.34 28.76
CA ARG A 352 12.62 -30.77 29.06
C ARG A 352 13.97 -31.33 28.62
N PRO A 353 14.61 -32.22 29.39
CA PRO A 353 15.77 -32.93 28.90
C PRO A 353 15.46 -33.66 27.59
N GLY A 354 16.35 -33.56 26.61
CA GLY A 354 16.15 -34.05 25.26
C GLY A 354 15.41 -33.04 24.37
N LYS A 355 14.38 -33.51 23.67
CA LYS A 355 13.68 -32.75 22.62
C LYS A 355 12.87 -31.59 23.18
N ASN A 356 13.14 -30.41 22.63
CA ASN A 356 12.30 -29.21 22.76
C ASN A 356 11.98 -28.66 21.37
N MET A 357 10.84 -27.99 21.24
CA MET A 357 10.37 -27.42 19.98
C MET A 357 10.20 -25.92 20.12
N ILE A 358 10.92 -25.17 19.29
CA ILE A 358 10.73 -23.74 19.08
C ILE A 358 9.76 -23.57 17.92
N VAL A 359 8.68 -22.82 18.13
CA VAL A 359 7.69 -22.53 17.10
C VAL A 359 7.51 -21.02 16.99
N VAL A 360 7.64 -20.49 15.79
CA VAL A 360 7.47 -19.06 15.51
C VAL A 360 6.38 -18.90 14.46
N ARG A 361 5.33 -18.15 14.80
CA ARG A 361 4.31 -17.70 13.86
C ARG A 361 4.66 -16.29 13.44
N VAL A 362 5.00 -16.12 12.17
CA VAL A 362 5.30 -14.84 11.55
C VAL A 362 4.04 -14.33 10.84
N ASN A 363 3.67 -13.07 11.09
CA ASN A 363 2.63 -12.38 10.34
C ASN A 363 3.25 -11.20 9.58
N ASP A 364 3.33 -11.36 8.27
CA ASP A 364 3.79 -10.38 7.30
C ASP A 364 2.57 -9.69 6.68
N THR A 365 2.58 -8.37 6.72
CA THR A 365 1.49 -7.53 6.20
C THR A 365 1.82 -6.87 4.86
N GLY A 366 3.03 -7.09 4.33
CA GLY A 366 3.46 -6.70 3.01
C GLY A 366 4.96 -6.43 2.96
N GLY A 367 5.60 -6.83 1.86
CA GLY A 367 7.02 -6.60 1.65
C GLY A 367 7.78 -7.90 1.57
N ASN A 368 8.83 -8.05 2.38
CA ASN A 368 9.47 -9.35 2.59
C ASN A 368 8.97 -9.94 3.90
N GLY A 369 8.80 -11.26 3.97
CA GLY A 369 8.37 -11.93 5.17
C GLY A 369 9.35 -12.96 5.70
N GLY A 370 9.30 -13.17 7.01
CA GLY A 370 10.00 -14.25 7.68
C GLY A 370 10.99 -13.80 8.75
N ILE A 371 11.88 -14.71 9.13
CA ILE A 371 12.92 -14.48 10.13
C ILE A 371 14.22 -14.12 9.40
N TRP A 372 14.78 -12.94 9.66
CA TRP A 372 15.93 -12.38 8.96
C TRP A 372 16.93 -11.73 9.93
N GLY A 373 18.10 -11.32 9.43
CA GLY A 373 19.17 -10.72 10.21
C GLY A 373 20.49 -11.50 10.12
N ASP A 374 21.36 -11.29 11.10
CA ASP A 374 22.64 -11.99 11.19
C ASP A 374 22.44 -13.41 11.78
N PRO A 375 22.99 -14.48 11.18
CA PRO A 375 22.98 -15.81 11.79
C PRO A 375 23.56 -15.86 13.23
N GLU A 376 24.50 -14.97 13.58
CA GLU A 376 25.06 -14.89 14.94
C GLU A 376 24.03 -14.47 16.01
N ASP A 377 22.93 -13.86 15.57
CA ASP A 377 21.79 -13.44 16.38
C ASP A 377 20.69 -14.52 16.46
N GLN A 378 21.02 -15.78 16.15
CA GLN A 378 20.09 -16.90 16.26
C GLN A 378 20.60 -17.97 17.21
N PHE A 379 20.23 -17.86 18.48
CA PHE A 379 20.70 -18.79 19.51
C PHE A 379 19.78 -18.89 20.73
N LEU A 380 19.98 -19.95 21.50
CA LEU A 380 19.59 -20.05 22.91
C LEU A 380 20.81 -19.78 23.79
N ALA A 381 20.74 -18.79 24.68
CA ALA A 381 21.78 -18.56 25.70
C ALA A 381 21.43 -19.27 27.00
N ILE A 382 22.28 -20.20 27.43
CA ILE A 382 22.07 -21.10 28.57
C ILE A 382 23.37 -21.20 29.38
N GLY A 383 23.37 -20.77 30.64
CA GLY A 383 24.51 -20.98 31.54
C GLY A 383 25.85 -20.38 31.05
N GLY A 384 25.82 -19.39 30.16
CA GLY A 384 27.02 -18.80 29.54
C GLY A 384 27.41 -19.41 28.18
N GLU A 385 26.72 -20.46 27.74
CA GLU A 385 26.88 -21.04 26.40
C GLU A 385 25.80 -20.52 25.44
N LYS A 386 26.09 -20.59 24.13
CA LYS A 386 25.13 -20.33 23.05
C LYS A 386 24.88 -21.62 22.27
N VAL A 387 23.63 -22.04 22.15
CA VAL A 387 23.19 -23.10 21.24
C VAL A 387 22.67 -22.45 19.97
N ASP A 388 23.36 -22.66 18.86
CA ASP A 388 22.96 -22.15 17.54
C ASP A 388 21.63 -22.78 17.09
N ILE A 389 20.70 -21.93 16.64
CA ILE A 389 19.41 -22.36 16.09
C ILE A 389 19.22 -21.95 14.63
N SER A 390 20.22 -21.35 13.99
CA SER A 390 20.21 -20.98 12.58
C SER A 390 20.18 -22.21 11.65
N GLY A 391 20.06 -21.96 10.35
CA GLY A 391 20.00 -22.97 9.30
C GLY A 391 18.58 -23.46 9.05
N ASP A 392 18.40 -24.77 8.93
CA ASP A 392 17.12 -25.36 8.50
C ASP A 392 16.03 -25.27 9.58
N TRP A 393 14.87 -24.75 9.18
CA TRP A 393 13.63 -24.72 9.93
C TRP A 393 12.50 -25.33 9.09
N LYS A 394 11.62 -26.10 9.73
CA LYS A 394 10.37 -26.52 9.07
C LYS A 394 9.47 -25.31 8.88
N PHE A 395 8.90 -25.17 7.70
CA PHE A 395 8.12 -24.01 7.31
C PHE A 395 6.83 -24.39 6.59
N ARG A 396 5.78 -23.62 6.88
CA ARG A 396 4.50 -23.70 6.17
C ARG A 396 3.74 -22.37 6.20
N ILE A 397 3.24 -21.96 5.04
CA ILE A 397 2.25 -20.89 4.93
C ILE A 397 0.91 -21.37 5.50
N ALA A 398 0.44 -20.71 6.55
CA ALA A 398 -0.85 -20.94 7.19
C ALA A 398 -1.95 -20.06 6.64
N LYS A 399 -1.62 -18.84 6.18
CA LYS A 399 -2.54 -17.92 5.49
C LYS A 399 -1.75 -17.21 4.40
N ALA A 400 -2.33 -17.08 3.22
CA ALA A 400 -1.77 -16.32 2.12
C ALA A 400 -2.71 -15.18 1.77
N THR A 401 -2.16 -13.97 1.73
CA THR A 401 -2.81 -12.79 1.19
C THR A 401 -2.08 -12.46 -0.10
N LEU A 402 -2.82 -12.44 -1.20
CA LEU A 402 -2.25 -12.17 -2.52
C LEU A 402 -2.67 -10.76 -2.91
N SER A 403 -1.68 -9.91 -3.17
CA SER A 403 -1.92 -8.66 -3.88
C SER A 403 -2.29 -8.96 -5.33
N SER A 404 -3.31 -8.27 -5.86
CA SER A 404 -3.77 -8.42 -7.24
C SER A 404 -2.62 -8.13 -8.20
N VAL A 405 -2.24 -9.15 -8.98
CA VAL A 405 -1.07 -9.18 -9.87
C VAL A 405 0.21 -8.80 -9.17
N ASN A 406 1.10 -9.76 -9.13
CA ASN A 406 2.43 -9.60 -8.65
C ASN A 406 3.35 -8.83 -9.63
N ILE A 407 2.88 -7.67 -10.08
CA ILE A 407 3.69 -6.65 -10.73
C ILE A 407 3.99 -5.65 -9.62
N GLY A 408 5.14 -5.82 -8.99
CA GLY A 408 5.62 -4.88 -7.99
C GLY A 408 5.79 -3.47 -8.58
N PRO A 409 5.87 -2.44 -7.73
CA PRO A 409 5.99 -1.04 -8.16
C PRO A 409 7.22 -0.77 -9.04
N ASN A 410 8.24 -1.63 -8.98
CA ASN A 410 9.47 -1.52 -9.75
C ASN A 410 9.56 -2.51 -10.93
N SER A 411 8.55 -3.36 -11.13
CA SER A 411 8.59 -4.40 -12.18
C SER A 411 8.62 -3.81 -13.59
N TYR A 412 7.92 -2.69 -13.79
CA TYR A 412 7.96 -1.89 -15.01
C TYR A 412 7.95 -0.41 -14.65
N PRO A 413 8.48 0.47 -15.54
CA PRO A 413 8.29 1.92 -15.42
C PRO A 413 6.80 2.30 -15.45
N THR A 414 6.48 3.57 -15.15
CA THR A 414 5.13 4.20 -15.14
C THR A 414 4.06 3.66 -14.18
N LEU A 415 4.26 2.51 -13.54
CA LEU A 415 3.18 1.83 -12.82
C LEU A 415 2.59 2.67 -11.68
N LEU A 416 3.43 3.36 -10.91
CA LEU A 416 2.97 4.21 -9.81
C LEU A 416 2.47 5.56 -10.29
N TYR A 417 3.06 6.13 -11.35
CA TYR A 417 2.50 7.32 -11.98
C TYR A 417 1.04 7.09 -12.35
N ASN A 418 0.78 5.97 -13.02
CA ASN A 418 -0.55 5.62 -13.52
C ASN A 418 -1.58 5.48 -12.40
N ALA A 419 -1.21 4.87 -11.28
CA ALA A 419 -2.15 4.52 -10.22
C ALA A 419 -2.22 5.54 -9.07
N MET A 420 -1.14 6.26 -8.79
CA MET A 420 -1.01 7.09 -7.59
C MET A 420 -0.84 8.59 -7.88
N ILE A 421 -0.44 8.97 -9.11
CA ILE A 421 -0.21 10.37 -9.51
C ILE A 421 -1.26 10.85 -10.51
N ASN A 422 -1.49 10.10 -11.59
CA ASN A 422 -2.44 10.46 -12.62
C ASN A 422 -3.87 10.71 -12.09
N PRO A 423 -4.40 9.95 -11.11
CA PRO A 423 -5.71 10.24 -10.52
C PRO A 423 -5.79 11.59 -9.80
N LEU A 424 -4.65 12.16 -9.39
CA LEU A 424 -4.59 13.47 -8.76
C LEU A 424 -4.61 14.60 -9.79
N VAL A 425 -4.41 14.31 -11.09
CA VAL A 425 -4.51 15.30 -12.16
C VAL A 425 -6.00 15.58 -12.42
N PRO A 426 -6.47 16.84 -12.45
CA PRO A 426 -5.73 18.11 -12.36
C PRO A 426 -5.96 18.86 -11.03
N TYR A 427 -5.94 18.20 -9.86
CA TYR A 427 -6.10 18.85 -8.56
C TYR A 427 -5.10 20.00 -8.41
N ALA A 428 -5.58 21.23 -8.17
CA ALA A 428 -4.70 22.37 -8.05
C ALA A 428 -3.86 22.29 -6.76
N PHE A 429 -2.59 22.68 -6.85
CA PHE A 429 -1.64 22.64 -5.73
C PHE A 429 -0.55 23.72 -5.88
N GLN A 430 0.17 24.00 -4.80
CA GLN A 430 1.23 25.01 -4.71
C GLN A 430 2.57 24.48 -5.23
N GLY A 431 3.06 23.36 -4.69
CA GLY A 431 4.26 22.67 -5.14
C GLY A 431 4.31 21.19 -4.76
N VAL A 432 5.42 20.54 -5.12
CA VAL A 432 5.73 19.15 -4.78
C VAL A 432 6.95 19.13 -3.86
N ILE A 433 6.91 18.31 -2.81
CA ILE A 433 8.08 17.87 -2.07
C ILE A 433 8.35 16.41 -2.42
N TRP A 434 9.60 16.09 -2.75
CA TRP A 434 10.03 14.79 -3.24
C TRP A 434 11.18 14.25 -2.40
N TYR A 435 11.17 12.95 -2.14
CA TYR A 435 12.32 12.27 -1.56
C TYR A 435 12.75 11.06 -2.39
N GLN A 436 13.98 11.07 -2.90
CA GLN A 436 14.59 9.89 -3.52
C GLN A 436 15.62 9.23 -2.60
N GLY A 437 15.31 8.04 -2.07
CA GLY A 437 16.30 7.16 -1.43
C GLY A 437 17.19 6.40 -2.44
N GLU A 438 17.65 5.20 -2.07
CA GLU A 438 18.81 4.54 -2.69
C GLU A 438 18.49 3.57 -3.85
N SER A 439 17.22 3.33 -4.18
CA SER A 439 16.81 2.33 -5.19
C SER A 439 17.42 2.51 -6.59
N ASN A 440 17.83 3.73 -6.95
CA ASN A 440 18.54 4.00 -8.21
C ASN A 440 20.08 4.09 -8.06
N ALA A 441 20.65 3.92 -6.86
CA ALA A 441 22.05 4.19 -6.57
C ALA A 441 23.02 3.40 -7.47
N GLY A 442 22.72 2.13 -7.74
CA GLY A 442 23.50 1.29 -8.65
C GLY A 442 23.43 1.68 -10.14
N ARG A 443 22.55 2.63 -10.51
CA ARG A 443 22.25 3.04 -11.90
C ARG A 443 22.50 4.53 -12.14
N ALA A 444 23.56 5.08 -11.56
CA ALA A 444 23.86 6.53 -11.58
C ALA A 444 23.76 7.20 -12.97
N LYS A 445 24.31 6.60 -14.04
CA LYS A 445 24.24 7.17 -15.40
C LYS A 445 22.82 7.24 -15.96
N GLN A 446 21.97 6.27 -15.62
CA GLN A 446 20.57 6.27 -16.01
C GLN A 446 19.80 7.30 -15.17
N TYR A 447 20.04 7.33 -13.86
CA TYR A 447 19.40 8.25 -12.94
C TYR A 447 19.63 9.73 -13.30
N GLN A 448 20.81 10.09 -13.81
CA GLN A 448 21.12 11.43 -14.34
C GLN A 448 20.14 11.91 -15.42
N ARG A 449 19.51 11.00 -16.17
CA ARG A 449 18.48 11.34 -17.17
C ARG A 449 17.07 11.26 -16.57
N ILE A 450 16.81 10.22 -15.78
CA ILE A 450 15.48 9.88 -15.27
C ILE A 450 14.97 10.92 -14.27
N PHE A 451 15.81 11.37 -13.34
CA PHE A 451 15.32 12.28 -12.31
C PHE A 451 14.89 13.67 -12.86
N PRO A 452 15.68 14.33 -13.73
CA PRO A 452 15.19 15.53 -14.42
C PRO A 452 13.97 15.26 -15.31
N ALA A 453 13.89 14.08 -15.95
CA ALA A 453 12.72 13.71 -16.76
C ALA A 453 11.45 13.62 -15.91
N LEU A 454 11.51 13.06 -14.70
CA LEU A 454 10.39 13.02 -13.76
C LEU A 454 9.83 14.40 -13.45
N ILE A 455 10.72 15.32 -13.06
CA ILE A 455 10.33 16.69 -12.69
C ILE A 455 9.68 17.40 -13.88
N ASN A 456 10.28 17.27 -15.07
CA ASN A 456 9.78 17.92 -16.28
C ASN A 456 8.51 17.25 -16.84
N ASP A 457 8.30 15.96 -16.57
CA ASP A 457 7.12 15.20 -17.00
C ASP A 457 5.87 15.67 -16.27
N TRP A 458 5.90 15.89 -14.95
CA TRP A 458 4.68 16.22 -14.19
C TRP A 458 4.08 17.59 -14.53
N ARG A 459 4.92 18.55 -14.91
CA ARG A 459 4.49 19.94 -15.20
C ARG A 459 3.42 20.06 -16.29
N PRO A 460 3.59 19.46 -17.49
CA PRO A 460 2.57 19.54 -18.54
C PRO A 460 1.26 18.83 -18.17
N HIS A 461 1.29 17.78 -17.34
CA HIS A 461 0.07 17.05 -16.94
C HIS A 461 -0.88 17.91 -16.10
N TRP A 462 -0.35 18.72 -15.19
CA TRP A 462 -1.17 19.65 -14.39
C TRP A 462 -1.48 20.96 -15.11
N ASN A 463 -0.66 21.35 -16.10
CA ASN A 463 -0.79 22.61 -16.82
C ASN A 463 -0.87 23.84 -15.88
N GLN A 464 -0.09 23.81 -14.79
CA GLN A 464 0.03 24.89 -13.79
C GLN A 464 1.34 25.69 -13.93
N GLY A 465 2.05 25.53 -15.05
CA GLY A 465 3.38 26.11 -15.25
C GLY A 465 4.47 25.44 -14.41
N GLU A 466 5.55 26.18 -14.18
CA GLU A 466 6.73 25.72 -13.44
C GLU A 466 6.52 25.81 -11.91
N PHE A 467 5.69 24.93 -11.36
CA PHE A 467 5.50 24.85 -9.90
C PHE A 467 6.80 24.40 -9.18
N PRO A 468 7.02 24.83 -7.93
CA PRO A 468 8.16 24.36 -7.13
C PRO A 468 8.17 22.84 -7.01
N PHE A 469 9.33 22.25 -7.25
CA PHE A 469 9.60 20.82 -7.05
C PHE A 469 10.83 20.71 -6.16
N LEU A 470 10.59 20.61 -4.84
CA LEU A 470 11.64 20.57 -3.82
C LEU A 470 12.01 19.10 -3.60
N TRP A 471 13.30 18.77 -3.64
CA TRP A 471 13.73 17.38 -3.56
C TRP A 471 14.96 17.20 -2.69
N VAL A 472 15.09 15.99 -2.13
CA VAL A 472 16.24 15.47 -1.39
C VAL A 472 16.70 14.17 -2.02
#